data_AF-A0A0G4IP62-F1
#
_entry.id   AF-A0A0G4IP62-F1
#
_cell.length_a   1.000
_cell.length_b   1.000
_cell.length_c   1.000
_cell.angle_alpha   90.00
_cell.angle_beta   90.00
_cell.angle_gamma   90.00
#
_symmetry.space_group_name_H-M   'P 1'
#
loop_
_entity.id
_entity.type
_entity.pdbx_description
1 polymer ?
#
loop_
_entity_poly.entity_id
_entity_poly.type
_entity_poly.pdbx_seq_one_letter_code
_entity_poly.pdbx_strand_id
1 'polypeptide(L)'
;MEVTSAARWYYVAHLFATMYMPVCLVKYWGKRDVFPIRAWDPAVIVTGGSAAVVGCWMSIASELAPDSDVFITGIPLALVSSIAIDAYIWQLVVLHAKFTATRSQVDIVREQHRRLTSLMTRSSHDKLDLVPSFDVIAFDRRIVSRWAASLFIISNLFVVVVPLVFIRQRSVGAVTALDCHRMRWIMECRGLAYVKITEMGLSLTLFLALLFRLRISQDAIGIKRNLRRIAIVHAVTLLGTVVLTTLPEAYAVVDWRFGLRTTLALLGYHLVFLIGVGVPLYSATAHAYQRERPAATLEAFLADQRNFTAFLQHLQREFSVENLLFWRSAREIQCHCRRLREDDAPNDKSSCMSFSADIDGRTASVHLPFLDVCYEAVRIYRTFIRDGSPCQVNLPFDVSDRLRERFAFVDGMEEYPVDMAIDERCPSVDKGAAKREHAMILAANILADGTIFDAALHEVVELMSKDSLPRFKATTSGQKLWNDFLIGQNELSILMGDLHHMHVLEIPTQL
;
A
#
# COMPACT_ATOMS: atom_id res chain seq x y z
N MET A 1 5.03 -51.52 -15.49
CA MET A 1 4.79 -51.67 -14.04
C MET A 1 3.51 -50.94 -13.73
N GLU A 2 2.49 -51.67 -13.29
CA GLU A 2 1.23 -51.06 -12.89
C GLU A 2 1.47 -50.16 -11.66
N VAL A 3 0.98 -48.92 -11.72
CA VAL A 3 0.88 -48.07 -10.52
C VAL A 3 0.12 -48.86 -9.47
N THR A 4 0.78 -49.19 -8.36
CA THR A 4 0.16 -49.98 -7.31
C THR A 4 -1.13 -49.30 -6.86
N SER A 5 -2.14 -50.10 -6.50
CA SER A 5 -3.41 -49.58 -5.98
C SER A 5 -3.19 -48.58 -4.84
N ALA A 6 -2.20 -48.81 -3.98
CA ALA A 6 -1.80 -47.92 -2.89
C ALA A 6 -1.34 -46.53 -3.38
N ALA A 7 -0.51 -46.47 -4.43
CA ALA A 7 -0.04 -45.20 -4.99
C ALA A 7 -1.20 -44.39 -5.62
N ARG A 8 -2.16 -45.06 -6.28
CA ARG A 8 -3.36 -44.38 -6.80
C ARG A 8 -4.18 -43.74 -5.67
N TRP A 9 -4.45 -44.49 -4.61
CA TRP A 9 -5.19 -43.97 -3.44
C TRP A 9 -4.45 -42.82 -2.75
N TYR A 10 -3.12 -42.86 -2.71
CA TYR A 10 -2.31 -41.75 -2.20
C TYR A 10 -2.54 -40.44 -2.97
N TYR A 11 -2.50 -40.48 -4.31
CA TYR A 11 -2.74 -39.28 -5.13
C TYR A 11 -4.20 -38.83 -5.13
N VAL A 12 -5.15 -39.76 -5.01
CA VAL A 12 -6.57 -39.43 -4.80
C VAL A 12 -6.76 -38.70 -3.47
N ALA A 13 -6.11 -39.15 -2.38
CA ALA A 13 -6.15 -38.47 -1.10
C ALA A 13 -5.57 -37.05 -1.19
N HIS A 14 -4.46 -36.86 -1.93
CA HIS A 14 -3.93 -35.53 -2.22
C HIS A 14 -4.90 -34.66 -3.01
N LEU A 15 -5.58 -35.22 -4.01
CA LEU A 15 -6.59 -34.48 -4.77
C LEU A 15 -7.69 -33.96 -3.83
N PHE A 16 -8.22 -34.80 -2.94
CA PHE A 16 -9.16 -34.37 -1.91
C PHE A 16 -8.56 -33.30 -0.99
N ALA A 17 -7.29 -33.47 -0.58
CA ALA A 17 -6.59 -32.49 0.25
C ALA A 17 -6.40 -31.14 -0.45
N THR A 18 -6.44 -31.05 -1.79
CA THR A 18 -6.37 -29.76 -2.52
C THR A 18 -7.70 -29.02 -2.63
N MET A 19 -8.83 -29.64 -2.29
CA MET A 19 -10.16 -29.05 -2.48
C MET A 19 -10.41 -27.79 -1.62
N TYR A 20 -9.63 -27.57 -0.56
CA TYR A 20 -9.72 -26.32 0.21
C TYR A 20 -9.19 -25.11 -0.58
N MET A 21 -8.28 -25.31 -1.53
CA MET A 21 -7.58 -24.21 -2.19
C MET A 21 -8.52 -23.35 -3.06
N PRO A 22 -9.37 -23.89 -3.95
CA PRO A 22 -10.36 -23.09 -4.67
C PRO A 22 -11.31 -22.33 -3.74
N VAL A 23 -11.76 -22.96 -2.66
CA VAL A 23 -12.64 -22.33 -1.66
C VAL A 23 -11.94 -21.14 -0.99
N CYS A 24 -10.66 -21.31 -0.62
CA CYS A 24 -9.84 -20.23 -0.07
C CYS A 24 -9.63 -19.10 -1.08
N LEU A 25 -9.42 -19.38 -2.36
CA LEU A 25 -9.28 -18.35 -3.40
C LEU A 25 -10.55 -17.52 -3.57
N VAL A 26 -11.72 -18.16 -3.61
CA VAL A 26 -13.01 -17.45 -3.69
C VAL A 26 -13.21 -16.57 -2.46
N LYS A 27 -12.94 -17.09 -1.26
CA LYS A 27 -13.02 -16.31 -0.01
C LYS A 27 -12.01 -15.17 0.04
N TYR A 28 -10.79 -15.38 -0.45
CA TYR A 28 -9.75 -14.36 -0.55
C TYR A 28 -10.18 -13.24 -1.49
N TRP A 29 -10.71 -13.58 -2.67
CA TRP A 29 -11.20 -12.60 -3.64
C TRP A 29 -12.40 -11.80 -3.11
N GLY A 30 -13.34 -12.47 -2.44
CA GLY A 30 -14.47 -11.79 -1.78
C GLY A 30 -14.05 -10.83 -0.68
N LYS A 31 -12.82 -10.94 -0.18
CA LYS A 31 -12.23 -10.06 0.83
C LYS A 31 -11.10 -9.16 0.30
N ARG A 32 -11.05 -8.96 -1.02
CA ARG A 32 -10.00 -8.16 -1.68
C ARG A 32 -9.86 -6.73 -1.14
N ASP A 33 -10.95 -6.16 -0.62
CA ASP A 33 -10.99 -4.79 -0.09
C ASP A 33 -10.65 -4.72 1.40
N VAL A 34 -10.45 -5.87 2.06
CA VAL A 34 -10.18 -5.98 3.50
C VAL A 34 -8.68 -6.07 3.76
N PHE A 35 -8.21 -5.42 4.82
CA PHE A 35 -6.83 -5.55 5.27
C PHE A 35 -6.56 -6.94 5.93
N PRO A 36 -5.42 -7.60 5.70
CA PRO A 36 -4.25 -7.15 4.92
C PRO A 36 -4.36 -7.43 3.41
N ILE A 37 -5.38 -8.16 2.95
CA ILE A 37 -5.50 -8.60 1.55
C ILE A 37 -5.40 -7.43 0.58
N ARG A 38 -6.05 -6.29 0.85
CA ARG A 38 -5.98 -5.07 0.01
C ARG A 38 -4.55 -4.56 -0.24
N ALA A 39 -3.63 -4.78 0.72
CA ALA A 39 -2.25 -4.34 0.60
C ALA A 39 -1.42 -5.28 -0.29
N TRP A 40 -1.83 -6.54 -0.40
CA TRP A 40 -1.38 -7.44 -1.45
C TRP A 40 -2.11 -7.07 -2.74
N ASP A 41 -1.49 -7.12 -3.92
CA ASP A 41 -2.26 -6.98 -5.15
C ASP A 41 -3.15 -8.23 -5.30
N PRO A 42 -4.47 -8.16 -5.03
CA PRO A 42 -5.26 -9.37 -4.86
C PRO A 42 -5.37 -10.15 -6.17
N ALA A 43 -5.30 -9.47 -7.32
CA ALA A 43 -5.34 -10.09 -8.64
C ALA A 43 -4.08 -10.92 -8.89
N VAL A 44 -2.91 -10.38 -8.55
CA VAL A 44 -1.62 -11.08 -8.69
C VAL A 44 -1.58 -12.30 -7.77
N ILE A 45 -2.01 -12.18 -6.52
CA ILE A 45 -2.03 -13.30 -5.57
C ILE A 45 -3.04 -14.37 -5.94
N VAL A 46 -4.23 -13.99 -6.44
CA VAL A 46 -5.19 -14.97 -6.97
C VAL A 46 -4.64 -15.66 -8.20
N THR A 47 -3.90 -14.95 -9.07
CA THR A 47 -3.25 -15.56 -10.24
C THR A 47 -2.20 -16.59 -9.80
N GLY A 48 -1.29 -16.21 -8.89
CA GLY A 48 -0.27 -17.13 -8.36
C GLY A 48 -0.87 -18.31 -7.59
N GLY A 49 -1.90 -18.06 -6.78
CA GLY A 49 -2.61 -19.10 -6.04
C GLY A 49 -3.39 -20.05 -6.96
N SER A 50 -4.04 -19.54 -8.01
CA SER A 50 -4.74 -20.37 -9.01
C SER A 50 -3.75 -21.23 -9.80
N ALA A 51 -2.60 -20.66 -10.17
CA ALA A 51 -1.52 -21.39 -10.79
C ALA A 51 -0.99 -22.50 -9.86
N ALA A 52 -0.82 -22.24 -8.56
CA ALA A 52 -0.45 -23.29 -7.60
C ALA A 52 -1.48 -24.43 -7.54
N VAL A 53 -2.78 -24.13 -7.56
CA VAL A 53 -3.85 -25.16 -7.59
C VAL A 53 -3.76 -26.01 -8.86
N VAL A 54 -3.68 -25.38 -10.02
CA VAL A 54 -3.57 -26.07 -11.30
C VAL A 54 -2.27 -26.90 -11.35
N GLY A 55 -1.18 -26.37 -10.80
CA GLY A 55 0.11 -27.07 -10.70
C GLY A 55 0.03 -28.32 -9.82
N CYS A 56 -0.70 -28.26 -8.69
CA CYS A 56 -1.00 -29.44 -7.88
C CYS A 56 -1.78 -30.49 -8.68
N TRP A 57 -2.88 -30.08 -9.32
CA TRP A 57 -3.75 -31.00 -10.06
C TRP A 57 -3.05 -31.62 -11.27
N MET A 58 -2.25 -30.85 -12.00
CA MET A 58 -1.42 -31.38 -13.09
C MET A 58 -0.34 -32.33 -12.59
N SER A 59 0.28 -32.04 -11.44
CA SER A 59 1.24 -32.96 -10.82
C SER A 59 0.58 -34.29 -10.45
N ILE A 60 -0.60 -34.25 -9.83
CA ILE A 60 -1.41 -35.44 -9.49
C ILE A 60 -1.82 -36.19 -10.77
N ALA A 61 -2.31 -35.49 -11.79
CA ALA A 61 -2.75 -36.09 -13.04
C ALA A 61 -1.59 -36.78 -13.77
N SER A 62 -0.39 -36.20 -13.74
CA SER A 62 0.80 -36.79 -14.35
C SER A 62 1.20 -38.13 -13.73
N GLU A 63 0.93 -38.33 -12.43
CA GLU A 63 1.19 -39.58 -11.72
C GLU A 63 0.07 -40.62 -11.91
N LEU A 64 -1.18 -40.16 -12.04
CA LEU A 64 -2.33 -41.03 -12.31
C LEU A 64 -2.40 -41.50 -13.77
N ALA A 65 -1.86 -40.72 -14.70
CA ALA A 65 -1.79 -41.01 -16.13
C ALA A 65 -0.33 -41.00 -16.62
N PRO A 66 0.49 -41.99 -16.20
CA PRO A 66 1.90 -42.04 -16.56
C PRO A 66 2.15 -42.12 -18.07
N ASP A 67 1.22 -42.72 -18.81
CA ASP A 67 1.28 -42.89 -20.26
C ASP A 67 0.85 -41.61 -21.02
N SER A 68 0.53 -40.52 -20.30
CA SER A 68 0.20 -39.24 -20.93
C SER A 68 1.42 -38.68 -21.66
N ASP A 69 1.16 -38.02 -22.79
CA ASP A 69 2.17 -37.30 -23.55
C ASP A 69 2.75 -36.14 -22.70
N VAL A 70 4.08 -35.96 -22.75
CA VAL A 70 4.81 -34.83 -22.16
C VAL A 70 4.18 -33.48 -22.54
N PHE A 71 3.60 -33.35 -23.75
CA PHE A 71 2.90 -32.14 -24.18
C PHE A 71 1.62 -31.85 -23.39
N ILE A 72 0.96 -32.88 -22.87
CA ILE A 72 -0.32 -32.76 -22.15
C ILE A 72 -0.09 -32.44 -20.68
N THR A 73 0.93 -33.05 -20.06
CA THR A 73 1.15 -32.92 -18.61
C THR A 73 2.42 -32.16 -18.25
N GLY A 74 3.54 -32.45 -18.91
CA GLY A 74 4.85 -31.88 -18.60
C GLY A 74 4.97 -30.39 -18.91
N ILE A 75 4.61 -29.98 -20.14
CA ILE A 75 4.70 -28.58 -20.56
C ILE A 75 3.71 -27.70 -19.78
N PRO A 76 2.40 -28.03 -19.71
CA PRO A 76 1.46 -27.22 -18.93
C PRO A 76 1.87 -27.10 -17.46
N LEU A 77 2.39 -28.18 -16.84
CA LEU A 77 2.91 -28.12 -15.48
C LEU A 77 4.10 -27.15 -15.35
N ALA A 78 5.02 -27.12 -16.31
CA ALA A 78 6.14 -26.18 -16.32
C ALA A 78 5.65 -24.72 -16.44
N LEU A 79 4.74 -24.43 -17.36
CA LEU A 79 4.17 -23.10 -17.56
C LEU A 79 3.43 -22.61 -16.32
N VAL A 80 2.57 -23.46 -15.74
CA VAL A 80 1.79 -23.13 -14.55
C VAL A 80 2.70 -22.92 -13.33
N SER A 81 3.78 -23.68 -13.19
CA SER A 81 4.78 -23.47 -12.14
C SER A 81 5.48 -22.11 -12.28
N SER A 82 5.83 -21.73 -13.50
CA SER A 82 6.49 -20.45 -13.80
C SER A 82 5.56 -19.28 -13.49
N ILE A 83 4.29 -19.34 -13.93
CA ILE A 83 3.26 -18.33 -13.60
C ILE A 83 3.09 -18.16 -12.09
N ALA A 84 3.11 -19.26 -11.32
CA ALA A 84 2.98 -19.19 -9.87
C ALA A 84 4.14 -18.40 -9.22
N ILE A 85 5.39 -18.67 -9.62
CA ILE A 85 6.58 -17.99 -9.10
C ILE A 85 6.60 -16.53 -9.55
N ASP A 86 6.33 -16.28 -10.83
CA ASP A 86 6.36 -14.95 -11.44
C ASP A 86 5.34 -14.01 -10.83
N ALA A 87 4.15 -14.50 -10.46
CA ALA A 87 3.17 -13.72 -9.74
C ALA A 87 3.74 -13.20 -8.40
N TYR A 88 4.46 -14.01 -7.63
CA TYR A 88 5.08 -13.57 -6.38
C TYR A 88 6.28 -12.64 -6.59
N ILE A 89 7.07 -12.85 -7.65
CA ILE A 89 8.14 -11.92 -8.04
C ILE A 89 7.55 -10.57 -8.41
N TRP A 90 6.47 -10.56 -9.20
CA TRP A 90 5.79 -9.34 -9.57
C TRP A 90 5.24 -8.60 -8.35
N GLN A 91 4.63 -9.32 -7.39
CA GLN A 91 4.21 -8.74 -6.12
C GLN A 91 5.37 -8.05 -5.37
N LEU A 92 6.58 -8.62 -5.42
CA LEU A 92 7.78 -7.98 -4.85
C LEU A 92 8.20 -6.73 -5.61
N VAL A 93 8.16 -6.75 -6.94
CA VAL A 93 8.46 -5.58 -7.77
C VAL A 93 7.49 -4.45 -7.44
N VAL A 94 6.19 -4.74 -7.38
CA VAL A 94 5.16 -3.78 -6.98
C VAL A 94 5.41 -3.24 -5.57
N LEU A 95 5.75 -4.10 -4.62
CA LEU A 95 6.05 -3.68 -3.25
C LEU A 95 7.31 -2.81 -3.19
N HIS A 96 8.34 -3.12 -3.98
CA HIS A 96 9.56 -2.34 -4.06
C HIS A 96 9.32 -0.96 -4.68
N ALA A 97 8.57 -0.90 -5.78
CA ALA A 97 8.22 0.36 -6.43
C ALA A 97 7.38 1.24 -5.48
N LYS A 98 6.35 0.68 -4.83
CA LYS A 98 5.57 1.39 -3.81
C LYS A 98 6.45 1.93 -2.68
N PHE A 99 7.37 1.11 -2.19
CA PHE A 99 8.30 1.52 -1.13
C PHE A 99 9.22 2.67 -1.57
N THR A 100 9.78 2.59 -2.78
CA THR A 100 10.64 3.66 -3.32
C THR A 100 9.85 4.95 -3.51
N ALA A 101 8.66 4.87 -4.10
CA ALA A 101 7.79 6.01 -4.29
C ALA A 101 7.48 6.70 -2.96
N THR A 102 7.06 5.94 -1.94
CA THR A 102 6.68 6.58 -0.68
C THR A 102 7.86 7.05 0.14
N ARG A 103 9.03 6.41 0.03
CA ARG A 103 10.25 6.95 0.62
C ARG A 103 10.56 8.34 0.05
N SER A 104 10.48 8.48 -1.27
CA SER A 104 10.68 9.77 -1.94
C SER A 104 9.66 10.80 -1.46
N GLN A 105 8.38 10.42 -1.30
CA GLN A 105 7.34 11.31 -0.76
C GLN A 105 7.66 11.77 0.68
N VAL A 106 8.05 10.84 1.56
CA VAL A 106 8.40 11.17 2.96
C VAL A 106 9.60 12.12 3.03
N ASP A 107 10.61 11.90 2.19
CA ASP A 107 11.80 12.76 2.16
C ASP A 107 11.46 14.16 1.65
N ILE A 108 10.57 14.27 0.65
CA ILE A 108 10.06 15.58 0.16
C ILE A 108 9.30 16.31 1.26
N VAL A 109 8.40 15.63 1.96
CA VAL A 109 7.62 16.22 3.06
C VAL A 109 8.52 16.70 4.20
N ARG A 110 9.53 15.89 4.57
CA ARG A 110 10.50 16.26 5.61
C ARG A 110 11.29 17.49 5.22
N GLU A 111 11.71 17.56 3.95
CA GLU A 111 12.43 18.72 3.43
C GLU A 111 11.53 19.97 3.40
N GLN A 112 10.28 19.84 2.94
CA GLN A 112 9.29 20.92 3.00
C GLN A 112 9.08 21.41 4.43
N HIS A 113 8.91 20.49 5.38
CA HIS A 113 8.75 20.84 6.78
C HIS A 113 9.99 21.53 7.36
N ARG A 114 11.19 21.02 7.07
CA ARG A 114 12.46 21.65 7.50
C ARG A 114 12.59 23.07 6.95
N ARG A 115 12.26 23.27 5.66
CA ARG A 115 12.27 24.59 5.03
C ARG A 115 11.28 25.54 5.69
N LEU A 116 10.05 25.08 5.93
CA LEU A 116 9.02 25.88 6.61
C LEU A 116 9.49 26.32 8.00
N THR A 117 10.01 25.40 8.79
CA THR A 117 10.56 25.70 10.13
C THR A 117 11.72 26.69 10.04
N SER A 118 12.58 26.56 9.03
CA SER A 118 13.69 27.50 8.84
C SER A 118 13.22 28.91 8.45
N LEU A 119 12.17 29.03 7.62
CA LEU A 119 11.58 30.30 7.20
C LEU A 119 10.85 31.00 8.35
N MET A 120 10.16 30.25 9.22
CA MET A 120 9.57 30.84 10.42
C MET A 120 10.63 31.39 11.39
N THR A 121 11.85 30.82 11.38
CA THR A 121 12.96 31.33 12.21
C THR A 121 13.80 32.42 11.56
N ARG A 122 13.71 32.62 10.23
CA ARG A 122 14.48 33.63 9.48
C ARG A 122 13.53 34.63 8.83
N SER A 123 13.60 35.88 9.27
CA SER A 123 12.91 37.05 8.72
C SER A 123 12.98 37.15 7.17
N SER A 124 12.00 36.52 6.51
CA SER A 124 11.14 37.01 5.41
C SER A 124 11.70 37.63 4.11
N HIS A 125 12.91 37.31 3.62
CA HIS A 125 13.30 37.78 2.28
C HIS A 125 13.95 36.79 1.30
N ASP A 126 14.22 35.54 1.70
CA ASP A 126 14.77 34.57 0.73
C ASP A 126 13.67 33.96 -0.14
N LYS A 127 13.85 34.12 -1.46
CA LYS A 127 12.95 33.60 -2.50
C LYS A 127 12.74 32.10 -2.31
N LEU A 128 11.47 31.71 -2.33
CA LEU A 128 11.04 30.33 -2.22
C LEU A 128 11.28 29.65 -3.56
N ASP A 129 12.51 29.17 -3.82
CA ASP A 129 12.80 28.41 -5.02
C ASP A 129 11.84 27.21 -5.13
N LEU A 130 11.12 27.17 -6.25
CA LEU A 130 10.12 26.14 -6.55
C LEU A 130 10.73 24.76 -6.37
N VAL A 131 10.01 23.93 -5.60
CA VAL A 131 10.37 22.53 -5.33
C VAL A 131 10.63 21.82 -6.68
N PRO A 132 11.76 21.12 -6.85
CA PRO A 132 12.09 20.46 -8.12
C PRO A 132 10.93 19.59 -8.60
N SER A 133 10.70 19.61 -9.92
CA SER A 133 9.57 18.97 -10.57
C SER A 133 9.47 17.47 -10.24
N PHE A 134 8.25 17.01 -9.98
CA PHE A 134 7.90 15.69 -9.48
C PHE A 134 8.01 14.56 -10.52
N ASP A 135 8.78 14.73 -11.59
CA ASP A 135 8.83 13.80 -12.73
C ASP A 135 9.26 12.38 -12.34
N VAL A 136 10.01 12.24 -11.24
CA VAL A 136 10.45 10.94 -10.71
C VAL A 136 9.26 10.06 -10.27
N ILE A 137 8.15 10.64 -9.80
CA ILE A 137 6.99 9.89 -9.29
C ILE A 137 6.13 9.31 -10.44
N ALA A 138 6.11 9.96 -11.60
CA ALA A 138 5.32 9.52 -12.75
C ALA A 138 5.85 8.20 -13.35
N PHE A 139 7.16 7.96 -13.26
CA PHE A 139 7.82 6.75 -13.76
C PHE A 139 7.35 5.48 -13.01
N ASP A 140 7.17 5.59 -11.68
CA ASP A 140 6.79 4.45 -10.84
C ASP A 140 5.37 3.93 -11.14
N ARG A 141 4.43 4.79 -11.52
CA ARG A 141 3.04 4.36 -11.82
C ARG A 141 2.95 3.46 -13.06
N ARG A 142 3.79 3.69 -14.07
CA ARG A 142 3.78 2.88 -15.30
C ARG A 142 4.34 1.48 -15.07
N ILE A 143 5.41 1.37 -14.27
CA ILE A 143 6.04 0.10 -13.93
C ILE A 143 5.10 -0.77 -13.07
N VAL A 144 4.32 -0.16 -12.17
CA VAL A 144 3.36 -0.86 -11.30
C VAL A 144 2.05 -1.24 -12.03
N SER A 145 1.93 -0.94 -13.33
CA SER A 145 0.70 -1.21 -14.08
C SER A 145 0.43 -2.71 -14.28
N ARG A 146 -0.85 -3.08 -14.37
CA ARG A 146 -1.29 -4.45 -14.71
C ARG A 146 -0.79 -4.91 -16.08
N TRP A 147 -0.58 -3.98 -17.00
CA TRP A 147 0.00 -4.23 -18.31
C TRP A 147 1.46 -4.68 -18.19
N ALA A 148 2.26 -3.99 -17.38
CA ALA A 148 3.64 -4.38 -17.12
C ALA A 148 3.71 -5.77 -16.46
N ALA A 149 2.79 -6.09 -15.56
CA ALA A 149 2.66 -7.42 -14.95
C ALA A 149 2.42 -8.51 -16.00
N SER A 150 1.46 -8.26 -16.89
CA SER A 150 1.10 -9.20 -17.96
C SER A 150 2.26 -9.39 -18.93
N LEU A 151 2.94 -8.30 -19.31
CA LEU A 151 4.11 -8.34 -20.18
C LEU A 151 5.28 -9.09 -19.54
N PHE A 152 5.53 -8.93 -18.24
CA PHE A 152 6.55 -9.68 -17.51
C PHE A 152 6.26 -11.19 -17.54
N ILE A 153 5.04 -11.58 -17.17
CA ILE A 153 4.62 -12.99 -17.17
C ILE A 153 4.69 -13.59 -18.58
N ILE A 154 4.19 -12.86 -19.60
CA ILE A 154 4.22 -13.31 -21.00
C ILE A 154 5.67 -13.46 -21.49
N SER A 155 6.55 -12.51 -21.15
CA SER A 155 7.96 -12.56 -21.56
C SER A 155 8.69 -13.77 -20.97
N ASN A 156 8.46 -14.05 -19.68
CA ASN A 156 9.00 -15.25 -19.04
C ASN A 156 8.40 -16.53 -19.62
N LEU A 157 7.11 -16.52 -19.97
CA LEU A 157 6.46 -17.62 -20.67
C LEU A 157 7.13 -17.90 -22.03
N PHE A 158 7.51 -16.86 -22.78
CA PHE A 158 8.26 -17.01 -24.03
C PHE A 158 9.64 -17.65 -23.81
N VAL A 159 10.34 -17.29 -22.73
CA VAL A 159 11.64 -17.92 -22.37
C VAL A 159 11.49 -19.42 -22.11
N VAL A 160 10.34 -19.86 -21.60
CA VAL A 160 10.04 -21.29 -21.42
C VAL A 160 9.57 -21.93 -22.73
N VAL A 161 8.62 -21.33 -23.44
CA VAL A 161 7.97 -21.91 -24.63
C VAL A 161 8.91 -22.02 -25.82
N VAL A 162 9.77 -21.04 -26.07
CA VAL A 162 10.65 -21.04 -27.25
C VAL A 162 11.58 -22.27 -27.27
N PRO A 163 12.36 -22.56 -26.21
CA PRO A 163 13.13 -23.80 -26.14
C PRO A 163 12.28 -25.06 -26.32
N LEU A 164 11.05 -25.09 -25.79
CA LEU A 164 10.15 -26.24 -25.93
C LEU A 164 9.71 -26.48 -27.38
N VAL A 165 9.45 -25.41 -28.13
CA VAL A 165 9.10 -25.51 -29.56
C VAL A 165 10.28 -26.04 -30.37
N PHE A 166 11.50 -25.60 -30.07
CA PHE A 166 12.72 -26.12 -30.71
C PHE A 166 12.97 -27.60 -30.36
N ILE A 167 12.71 -28.00 -29.11
CA ILE A 167 12.81 -29.40 -28.68
C ILE A 167 11.74 -30.27 -29.36
N ARG A 168 10.51 -29.75 -29.55
CA ARG A 168 9.38 -30.47 -30.17
C ARG A 168 9.67 -30.98 -31.58
N GLN A 169 10.53 -30.31 -32.34
CA GLN A 169 10.86 -30.74 -33.71
C GLN A 169 11.61 -32.09 -33.78
N ARG A 170 12.08 -32.62 -32.65
CA ARG A 170 12.75 -33.93 -32.55
C ARG A 170 11.97 -34.85 -31.62
N SER A 171 11.18 -35.79 -32.16
CA SER A 171 10.67 -37.01 -31.49
C SER A 171 9.92 -36.96 -30.14
N VAL A 172 9.85 -35.84 -29.42
CA VAL A 172 9.35 -35.78 -28.02
C VAL A 172 7.88 -36.20 -27.88
N GLY A 173 7.06 -36.03 -28.92
CA GLY A 173 5.64 -36.41 -28.89
C GLY A 173 5.41 -37.93 -28.83
N ALA A 174 6.43 -38.74 -29.06
CA ALA A 174 6.36 -40.19 -28.91
C ALA A 174 6.81 -40.66 -27.50
N VAL A 175 7.34 -39.77 -26.67
CA VAL A 175 7.86 -40.10 -25.34
C VAL A 175 6.80 -39.80 -24.29
N THR A 176 6.42 -40.80 -23.49
CA THR A 176 5.48 -40.59 -22.37
C THR A 176 6.12 -39.71 -21.29
N ALA A 177 5.29 -39.01 -20.52
CA ALA A 177 5.76 -38.21 -19.39
C ALA A 177 6.56 -39.05 -18.37
N LEU A 178 6.13 -40.29 -18.16
CA LEU A 178 6.84 -41.25 -17.30
C LEU A 178 8.19 -41.68 -17.88
N ASP A 179 8.26 -41.95 -19.18
CA ASP A 179 9.52 -42.32 -19.83
C ASP A 179 10.49 -41.15 -19.85
N CYS A 180 10.00 -39.94 -20.07
CA CYS A 180 10.81 -38.72 -19.98
C CYS A 180 11.32 -38.46 -18.56
N HIS A 181 10.51 -38.84 -17.56
CA HIS A 181 10.91 -38.77 -16.17
C HIS A 181 11.97 -39.82 -15.80
N ARG A 182 11.83 -41.06 -16.29
CA ARG A 182 12.69 -42.21 -15.96
C ARG A 182 13.98 -42.24 -16.77
N MET A 183 13.88 -42.04 -18.09
CA MET A 183 14.99 -42.13 -19.02
C MET A 183 15.76 -40.82 -19.06
N ARG A 184 16.51 -40.57 -17.97
CA ARG A 184 17.43 -39.43 -17.88
C ARG A 184 18.47 -39.38 -18.99
N TRP A 185 18.66 -40.41 -19.80
CA TRP A 185 19.68 -40.44 -20.86
C TRP A 185 19.18 -39.88 -22.20
N ILE A 186 17.87 -39.69 -22.36
CA ILE A 186 17.32 -39.04 -23.56
C ILE A 186 17.64 -37.54 -23.49
N MET A 187 18.46 -37.08 -24.44
CA MET A 187 18.95 -35.69 -24.53
C MET A 187 17.81 -34.65 -24.49
N GLU A 188 16.66 -34.99 -25.09
CA GLU A 188 15.49 -34.12 -25.18
C GLU A 188 14.85 -33.87 -23.80
N CYS A 189 14.67 -34.94 -23.01
CA CYS A 189 14.12 -34.87 -21.66
C CYS A 189 15.06 -34.16 -20.68
N ARG A 190 16.38 -34.33 -20.86
CA ARG A 190 17.38 -33.53 -20.16
C ARG A 190 17.23 -32.04 -20.47
N GLY A 191 17.09 -31.70 -21.76
CA GLY A 191 16.90 -30.32 -22.20
C GLY A 191 15.73 -29.63 -21.50
N LEU A 192 14.56 -30.29 -21.47
CA LEU A 192 13.38 -29.79 -20.75
C LEU A 192 13.65 -29.55 -19.26
N ALA A 193 14.27 -30.52 -18.59
CA ALA A 193 14.61 -30.40 -17.17
C ALA A 193 15.60 -29.26 -16.90
N TYR A 194 16.62 -29.09 -17.75
CA TYR A 194 17.60 -28.02 -17.62
C TYR A 194 17.00 -26.63 -17.86
N VAL A 195 16.15 -26.49 -18.89
CA VAL A 195 15.43 -25.23 -19.14
C VAL A 195 14.61 -24.85 -17.91
N LYS A 196 13.84 -25.81 -17.36
CA LYS A 196 13.04 -25.58 -16.15
C LYS A 196 13.88 -25.24 -14.91
N ILE A 197 14.95 -26.00 -14.65
CA ILE A 197 15.82 -25.75 -13.49
C ILE A 197 16.50 -24.37 -13.61
N THR A 198 16.92 -24.01 -14.82
CA THR A 198 17.58 -22.72 -15.09
C THR A 198 16.60 -21.57 -14.90
N GLU A 199 15.39 -21.66 -15.45
CA GLU A 199 14.33 -20.66 -15.27
C GLU A 199 13.98 -20.51 -13.79
N MET A 200 13.68 -21.60 -13.09
CA MET A 200 13.38 -21.55 -11.66
C MET A 200 14.54 -20.97 -10.84
N GLY A 201 15.77 -21.28 -11.22
CA GLY A 201 16.98 -20.73 -10.60
C GLY A 201 17.08 -19.22 -10.80
N LEU A 202 16.92 -18.72 -12.03
CA LEU A 202 16.93 -17.30 -12.36
C LEU A 202 15.81 -16.55 -11.63
N SER A 203 14.59 -17.07 -11.67
CA SER A 203 13.42 -16.52 -10.98
C SER A 203 13.64 -16.46 -9.46
N LEU A 204 14.21 -17.51 -8.86
CA LEU A 204 14.55 -17.51 -7.44
C LEU A 204 15.67 -16.51 -7.09
N THR A 205 16.71 -16.39 -7.93
CA THR A 205 17.77 -15.40 -7.72
C THR A 205 17.21 -13.99 -7.76
N LEU A 206 16.33 -13.68 -8.72
CA LEU A 206 15.64 -12.40 -8.80
C LEU A 206 14.76 -12.16 -7.57
N PHE A 207 13.98 -13.16 -7.13
CA PHE A 207 13.16 -13.12 -5.92
C PHE A 207 14.01 -12.75 -4.69
N LEU A 208 15.14 -13.44 -4.49
CA LEU A 208 16.04 -13.21 -3.37
C LEU A 208 16.72 -11.83 -3.44
N ALA A 209 17.12 -11.38 -4.63
CA ALA A 209 17.70 -10.05 -4.83
C ALA A 209 16.70 -8.93 -4.46
N LEU A 210 15.44 -9.06 -4.89
CA LEU A 210 14.36 -8.12 -4.53
C LEU A 210 14.06 -8.15 -3.03
N LEU A 211 14.01 -9.33 -2.40
CA LEU A 211 13.86 -9.44 -0.94
C LEU A 211 15.00 -8.78 -0.18
N PHE A 212 16.23 -8.89 -0.69
CA PHE A 212 17.40 -8.23 -0.11
C PHE A 212 17.29 -6.71 -0.23
N ARG A 213 16.88 -6.18 -1.39
CA ARG A 213 16.62 -4.74 -1.57
C ARG A 213 15.54 -4.22 -0.62
N LEU A 214 14.51 -5.02 -0.37
CA LEU A 214 13.47 -4.71 0.61
C LEU A 214 13.95 -4.83 2.07
N ARG A 215 15.18 -5.25 2.37
CA ARG A 215 15.67 -5.38 3.77
C ARG A 215 15.48 -4.09 4.57
N ILE A 216 15.65 -2.93 3.93
CA ILE A 216 15.58 -1.61 4.55
C ILE A 216 14.14 -1.26 4.99
N SER A 217 13.11 -1.82 4.34
CA SER A 217 11.72 -1.56 4.71
C SER A 217 11.31 -2.29 5.99
N GLN A 218 10.61 -1.59 6.88
CA GLN A 218 9.97 -2.22 8.02
C GLN A 218 8.67 -2.91 7.57
N ASP A 219 8.48 -4.14 8.00
CA ASP A 219 7.33 -4.96 7.61
C ASP A 219 6.27 -4.91 8.70
N ALA A 220 5.53 -3.81 8.77
CA ALA A 220 4.47 -3.66 9.76
C ALA A 220 3.32 -4.65 9.53
N ILE A 221 3.04 -4.96 8.26
CA ILE A 221 1.90 -5.76 7.84
C ILE A 221 2.21 -7.27 7.83
N GLY A 222 3.49 -7.66 7.76
CA GLY A 222 3.90 -9.06 7.62
C GLY A 222 3.99 -9.57 6.17
N ILE A 223 3.84 -8.68 5.17
CA ILE A 223 3.89 -9.03 3.74
C ILE A 223 5.28 -9.55 3.39
N LYS A 224 6.33 -8.81 3.76
CA LYS A 224 7.71 -9.18 3.47
C LYS A 224 8.11 -10.47 4.19
N ARG A 225 7.63 -10.70 5.41
CA ARG A 225 7.82 -11.94 6.16
C ARG A 225 7.19 -13.12 5.43
N ASN A 226 5.97 -12.96 4.92
CA ASN A 226 5.30 -14.01 4.14
C ASN A 226 6.00 -14.25 2.80
N LEU A 227 6.39 -13.20 2.06
CA LEU A 227 7.15 -13.34 0.81
C LEU A 227 8.52 -13.99 1.03
N ARG A 228 9.21 -13.70 2.14
CA ARG A 228 10.45 -14.40 2.52
C ARG A 228 10.20 -15.88 2.79
N ARG A 229 9.12 -16.23 3.50
CA ARG A 229 8.76 -17.64 3.74
C ARG A 229 8.44 -18.36 2.43
N ILE A 230 7.71 -17.72 1.51
CA ILE A 230 7.45 -18.25 0.16
C ILE A 230 8.76 -18.50 -0.59
N ALA A 231 9.69 -17.54 -0.59
CA ALA A 231 11.01 -17.70 -1.22
C ALA A 231 11.82 -18.87 -0.62
N ILE A 232 11.80 -19.02 0.72
CA ILE A 232 12.46 -20.14 1.40
C ILE A 232 11.82 -21.48 0.99
N VAL A 233 10.48 -21.56 0.96
CA VAL A 233 9.77 -22.77 0.52
C VAL A 233 10.13 -23.12 -0.92
N HIS A 234 10.15 -22.15 -1.83
CA HIS A 234 10.58 -22.36 -3.21
C HIS A 234 12.04 -22.80 -3.31
N ALA A 235 12.95 -22.17 -2.56
CA ALA A 235 14.36 -22.54 -2.53
C ALA A 235 14.58 -23.97 -2.05
N VAL A 236 13.90 -24.38 -0.97
CA VAL A 236 13.96 -25.74 -0.44
C VAL A 236 13.36 -26.74 -1.44
N THR A 237 12.23 -26.40 -2.05
CA THR A 237 11.57 -27.27 -3.05
C THR A 237 12.44 -27.43 -4.30
N LEU A 238 13.05 -26.35 -4.79
CA LEU A 238 13.96 -26.38 -5.94
C LEU A 238 15.23 -27.16 -5.61
N LEU A 239 15.88 -26.90 -4.47
CA LEU A 239 17.08 -27.62 -4.06
C LEU A 239 16.80 -29.11 -3.91
N GLY A 240 15.71 -29.48 -3.23
CA GLY A 240 15.32 -30.88 -3.11
C GLY A 240 15.00 -31.52 -4.46
N THR A 241 14.35 -30.79 -5.37
CA THR A 241 14.12 -31.26 -6.74
C THR A 241 15.44 -31.48 -7.49
N VAL A 242 16.37 -30.52 -7.44
CA VAL A 242 17.69 -30.62 -8.05
C VAL A 242 18.43 -31.84 -7.52
N VAL A 243 18.54 -31.98 -6.20
CA VAL A 243 19.20 -33.12 -5.53
C VAL A 243 18.58 -34.45 -5.98
N LEU A 244 17.25 -34.56 -5.96
CA LEU A 244 16.54 -35.76 -6.41
C LEU A 244 16.74 -36.03 -7.91
N THR A 245 16.92 -34.99 -8.72
CA THR A 245 17.18 -35.12 -10.17
C THR A 245 18.65 -35.36 -10.54
N THR A 246 19.62 -34.99 -9.69
CA THR A 246 21.04 -35.11 -10.00
C THR A 246 21.69 -36.36 -9.40
N LEU A 247 21.20 -36.86 -8.25
CA LEU A 247 21.76 -38.02 -7.57
C LEU A 247 21.01 -39.32 -7.97
N PRO A 248 21.56 -40.17 -8.86
CA PRO A 248 20.86 -41.35 -9.37
C PRO A 248 20.71 -42.45 -8.30
N GLU A 249 21.70 -42.59 -7.42
CA GLU A 249 21.74 -43.60 -6.36
C GLU A 249 20.72 -43.31 -5.24
N ALA A 250 20.58 -42.05 -4.84
CA ALA A 250 19.56 -41.62 -3.88
C ALA A 250 18.14 -41.86 -4.42
N TYR A 251 17.96 -41.73 -5.75
CA TYR A 251 16.69 -41.93 -6.42
C TYR A 251 16.26 -43.41 -6.44
N ALA A 252 17.18 -44.33 -6.74
CA ALA A 252 16.88 -45.76 -6.84
C ALA A 252 16.42 -46.37 -5.51
N VAL A 253 16.93 -45.87 -4.37
CA VAL A 253 16.58 -46.39 -3.03
C VAL A 253 15.29 -45.79 -2.48
N VAL A 254 14.99 -44.53 -2.80
CA VAL A 254 13.94 -43.76 -2.11
C VAL A 254 12.65 -43.62 -2.93
N ASP A 255 12.71 -43.64 -4.26
CA ASP A 255 11.57 -43.27 -5.11
C ASP A 255 10.58 -44.42 -5.41
N TRP A 256 10.82 -45.61 -4.88
CA TRP A 256 10.17 -46.84 -5.35
C TRP A 256 8.67 -47.00 -5.02
N ARG A 257 8.05 -46.13 -4.20
CA ARG A 257 6.63 -46.28 -3.82
C ARG A 257 5.72 -45.06 -3.95
N PHE A 258 6.22 -43.83 -3.77
CA PHE A 258 5.33 -42.65 -3.64
C PHE A 258 5.78 -41.40 -4.42
N GLY A 259 6.77 -41.52 -5.31
CA GLY A 259 7.25 -40.37 -6.08
C GLY A 259 7.66 -39.21 -5.18
N LEU A 260 8.76 -39.36 -4.42
CA LEU A 260 9.20 -38.39 -3.41
C LEU A 260 9.36 -36.99 -4.02
N ARG A 261 9.83 -36.91 -5.26
CA ARG A 261 9.94 -35.64 -5.99
C ARG A 261 8.59 -34.95 -6.15
N THR A 262 7.57 -35.69 -6.58
CA THR A 262 6.22 -35.16 -6.78
C THR A 262 5.57 -34.82 -5.45
N THR A 263 5.79 -35.65 -4.42
CA THR A 263 5.38 -35.35 -3.04
C THR A 263 5.98 -34.03 -2.53
N LEU A 264 7.28 -33.82 -2.75
CA LEU A 264 7.97 -32.58 -2.38
C LEU A 264 7.40 -31.37 -3.13
N ALA A 265 7.13 -31.52 -4.43
CA ALA A 265 6.52 -30.46 -5.23
C ALA A 265 5.10 -30.11 -4.72
N LEU A 266 4.26 -31.12 -4.46
CA LEU A 266 2.92 -30.95 -3.89
C LEU A 266 2.97 -30.23 -2.54
N LEU A 267 3.87 -30.66 -1.64
CA LEU A 267 4.08 -29.99 -0.36
C LEU A 267 4.50 -28.53 -0.56
N GLY A 268 5.41 -28.26 -1.50
CA GLY A 268 5.83 -26.92 -1.88
C GLY A 268 4.65 -26.04 -2.30
N TYR A 269 3.80 -26.51 -3.21
CA TYR A 269 2.61 -25.77 -3.63
C TYR A 269 1.62 -25.52 -2.48
N HIS A 270 1.37 -26.52 -1.63
CA HIS A 270 0.51 -26.36 -0.45
C HIS A 270 1.06 -25.30 0.51
N LEU A 271 2.35 -25.32 0.81
CA LEU A 271 2.97 -24.34 1.70
C LEU A 271 2.96 -22.93 1.09
N VAL A 272 3.30 -22.79 -0.19
CA VAL A 272 3.23 -21.50 -0.89
C VAL A 272 1.81 -20.96 -0.89
N PHE A 273 0.82 -21.80 -1.19
CA PHE A 273 -0.59 -21.42 -1.17
C PHE A 273 -1.07 -21.00 0.23
N LEU A 274 -0.74 -21.79 1.27
CA LEU A 274 -1.12 -21.48 2.64
C LEU A 274 -0.49 -20.16 3.11
N ILE A 275 0.78 -19.91 2.79
CA ILE A 275 1.46 -18.66 3.18
C ILE A 275 0.96 -17.46 2.37
N GLY A 276 0.74 -17.63 1.07
CA GLY A 276 0.34 -16.54 0.15
C GLY A 276 -1.14 -16.19 0.21
N VAL A 277 -2.02 -17.17 0.43
CA VAL A 277 -3.48 -17.01 0.40
C VAL A 277 -4.08 -17.28 1.78
N GLY A 278 -3.75 -18.41 2.39
CA GLY A 278 -4.35 -18.87 3.65
C GLY A 278 -4.08 -17.93 4.83
N VAL A 279 -2.83 -17.53 5.05
CA VAL A 279 -2.42 -16.67 6.16
C VAL A 279 -3.06 -15.28 6.05
N PRO A 280 -2.99 -14.54 4.91
CA PRO A 280 -3.67 -13.25 4.82
C PRO A 280 -5.19 -13.35 4.94
N LEU A 281 -5.80 -14.44 4.44
CA LEU A 281 -7.24 -14.68 4.60
C LEU A 281 -7.64 -14.84 6.07
N TYR A 282 -6.85 -15.62 6.83
CA TYR A 282 -7.04 -15.79 8.26
C TYR A 282 -6.86 -14.47 9.03
N SER A 283 -5.81 -13.70 8.71
CA SER A 283 -5.59 -12.37 9.29
C SER A 283 -6.76 -11.42 9.00
N ALA A 284 -7.28 -11.42 7.76
CA ALA A 284 -8.43 -10.59 7.40
C ALA A 284 -9.72 -11.00 8.15
N THR A 285 -9.94 -12.30 8.40
CA THR A 285 -11.04 -12.74 9.27
C THR A 285 -10.90 -12.28 10.71
N ALA A 286 -9.68 -12.34 11.26
CA ALA A 286 -9.42 -11.93 12.64
C ALA A 286 -9.60 -10.42 12.83
N HIS A 287 -9.12 -9.60 11.87
CA HIS A 287 -9.28 -8.15 11.92
C HIS A 287 -10.73 -7.69 11.77
N ALA A 288 -11.55 -8.38 10.97
CA ALA A 288 -12.96 -8.04 10.82
C ALA A 288 -13.75 -8.13 12.15
N TYR A 289 -13.27 -8.95 13.10
CA TYR A 289 -13.87 -9.08 14.43
C TYR A 289 -13.49 -7.93 15.37
N GLN A 290 -12.34 -7.27 15.15
CA GLN A 290 -11.85 -6.15 15.96
C GLN A 290 -12.51 -4.81 15.55
N ARG A 291 -13.83 -4.77 15.34
CA ARG A 291 -14.54 -3.50 15.11
C ARG A 291 -14.33 -2.59 16.32
N GLU A 292 -13.47 -1.59 16.15
CA GLU A 292 -13.09 -0.66 17.21
C GLU A 292 -13.87 0.66 17.14
N ARG A 293 -13.76 1.34 18.30
CA ARG A 293 -14.39 2.56 18.82
C ARG A 293 -14.43 3.77 17.86
N PRO A 294 -15.32 4.75 18.13
CA PRO A 294 -15.55 5.92 17.28
C PRO A 294 -14.28 6.75 16.99
N ALA A 295 -14.25 7.35 15.78
CA ALA A 295 -13.21 8.24 15.28
C ALA A 295 -12.77 9.33 16.28
N ALA A 296 -13.71 9.84 17.09
CA ALA A 296 -13.45 10.85 18.12
C ALA A 296 -12.35 10.44 19.13
N THR A 297 -12.24 9.14 19.45
CA THR A 297 -11.21 8.65 20.38
C THR A 297 -9.80 8.79 19.78
N LEU A 298 -9.65 8.63 18.47
CA LEU A 298 -8.37 8.83 17.81
C LEU A 298 -7.96 10.30 17.82
N GLU A 299 -8.89 11.22 17.57
CA GLU A 299 -8.56 12.65 17.58
C GLU A 299 -8.10 13.12 18.97
N ALA A 300 -8.78 12.68 20.02
CA ALA A 300 -8.35 12.95 21.40
C ALA A 300 -6.96 12.36 21.71
N PHE A 301 -6.65 11.18 21.16
CA PHE A 301 -5.32 10.60 21.27
C PHE A 301 -4.26 11.44 20.54
N LEU A 302 -4.56 11.92 19.33
CA LEU A 302 -3.65 12.71 18.50
C LEU A 302 -3.48 14.16 18.97
N ALA A 303 -4.38 14.67 19.82
CA ALA A 303 -4.25 15.99 20.43
C ALA A 303 -3.04 16.08 21.38
N ASP A 304 -2.61 14.97 21.96
CA ASP A 304 -1.39 14.90 22.77
C ASP A 304 -0.14 14.79 21.86
N GLN A 305 0.83 15.70 22.06
CA GLN A 305 2.03 15.79 21.22
C GLN A 305 2.92 14.53 21.27
N ARG A 306 2.99 13.84 22.41
CA ARG A 306 3.77 12.60 22.57
C ARG A 306 3.11 11.47 21.78
N ASN A 307 1.78 11.34 21.91
CA ASN A 307 0.99 10.36 21.17
C ASN A 307 1.03 10.62 19.66
N PHE A 308 0.85 11.88 19.24
CA PHE A 308 1.00 12.30 17.84
C PHE A 308 2.37 11.90 17.29
N THR A 309 3.45 12.20 18.01
CA THR A 309 4.82 11.91 17.56
C THR A 309 5.05 10.41 17.43
N ALA A 310 4.56 9.60 18.38
CA ALA A 310 4.66 8.15 18.31
C ALA A 310 3.86 7.57 17.14
N PHE A 311 2.65 8.08 16.90
CA PHE A 311 1.82 7.68 15.77
C PHE A 311 2.45 8.09 14.44
N LEU A 312 2.99 9.32 14.34
CA LEU A 312 3.74 9.78 13.18
C LEU A 312 4.95 8.88 12.89
N GLN A 313 5.73 8.50 13.90
CA GLN A 313 6.86 7.57 13.70
C GLN A 313 6.40 6.20 13.21
N HIS A 314 5.24 5.72 13.66
CA HIS A 314 4.65 4.51 13.16
C HIS A 314 4.23 4.65 11.69
N LEU A 315 3.48 5.70 11.33
CA LEU A 315 3.07 5.95 9.94
C LEU A 315 4.26 6.23 9.01
N GLN A 316 5.36 6.79 9.52
CA GLN A 316 6.61 6.93 8.75
C GLN A 316 7.22 5.59 8.39
N ARG A 317 7.07 4.57 9.25
CA ARG A 317 7.52 3.20 8.97
C ARG A 317 6.56 2.48 8.02
N GLU A 318 5.28 2.84 8.07
CA GLU A 318 4.23 2.30 7.21
C GLU A 318 4.03 3.06 5.90
N PHE A 319 4.74 4.17 5.71
CA PHE A 319 4.62 4.98 4.49
C PHE A 319 3.19 5.51 4.28
N SER A 320 2.56 5.97 5.36
CA SER A 320 1.16 6.45 5.37
C SER A 320 1.01 7.74 6.17
N VAL A 321 2.04 8.59 6.14
CA VAL A 321 2.13 9.84 6.92
C VAL A 321 1.21 10.93 6.40
N GLU A 322 0.86 10.89 5.12
CA GLU A 322 0.08 11.91 4.43
C GLU A 322 -1.25 12.17 5.12
N ASN A 323 -1.93 11.13 5.59
CA ASN A 323 -3.19 11.22 6.31
C ASN A 323 -3.05 12.00 7.63
N LEU A 324 -2.02 11.68 8.42
CA LEU A 324 -1.79 12.34 9.69
C LEU A 324 -1.31 13.79 9.53
N LEU A 325 -0.49 14.05 8.52
CA LEU A 325 0.02 15.38 8.23
C LEU A 325 -1.07 16.29 7.68
N PHE A 326 -1.93 15.77 6.79
CA PHE A 326 -3.13 16.46 6.35
C PHE A 326 -4.03 16.80 7.54
N TRP A 327 -4.33 15.83 8.40
CA TRP A 327 -5.15 16.05 9.61
C TRP A 327 -4.59 17.18 10.46
N ARG A 328 -3.27 17.17 10.71
CA ARG A 328 -2.61 18.20 11.52
C ARG A 328 -2.71 19.58 10.87
N SER A 329 -2.35 19.72 9.59
CA SER A 329 -2.42 21.01 8.89
C SER A 329 -3.84 21.55 8.81
N ALA A 330 -4.83 20.69 8.56
CA ALA A 330 -6.23 21.09 8.53
C ALA A 330 -6.75 21.52 9.93
N ARG A 331 -6.36 20.83 11.01
CA ARG A 331 -6.66 21.26 12.39
C ARG A 331 -6.00 22.58 12.74
N GLU A 332 -4.76 22.79 12.33
CA GLU A 332 -4.04 24.05 12.56
C GLU A 332 -4.79 25.22 11.90
N ILE A 333 -5.27 25.07 10.66
CA ILE A 333 -6.13 26.08 10.00
C ILE A 333 -7.43 26.32 10.77
N GLN A 334 -8.17 25.26 11.14
CA GLN A 334 -9.41 25.39 11.90
C GLN A 334 -9.21 26.20 13.19
N CYS A 335 -8.12 25.93 13.92
CA CYS A 335 -7.76 26.66 15.12
C CYS A 335 -7.44 28.14 14.85
N HIS A 336 -6.74 28.46 13.76
CA HIS A 336 -6.46 29.85 13.37
C HIS A 336 -7.75 30.59 13.00
N CYS A 337 -8.61 30.01 12.17
CA CYS A 337 -9.90 30.60 11.80
C CYS A 337 -10.80 30.84 13.03
N ARG A 338 -10.79 29.91 14.01
CA ARG A 338 -11.55 30.07 15.24
C ARG A 338 -11.06 31.24 16.08
N ARG A 339 -9.74 31.40 16.26
CA ARG A 339 -9.16 32.54 16.99
C ARG A 339 -9.50 33.87 16.34
N LEU A 340 -9.38 33.97 15.02
CA LEU A 340 -9.76 35.19 14.29
C LEU A 340 -11.22 35.58 14.54
N ARG A 341 -12.14 34.62 14.58
CA ARG A 341 -13.56 34.86 14.91
C ARG A 341 -13.78 35.30 16.36
N GLU A 342 -13.00 34.78 17.30
CA GLU A 342 -13.09 35.12 18.72
C GLU A 342 -12.50 36.52 18.99
N ASP A 343 -11.41 36.90 18.30
CA ASP A 343 -10.78 38.22 18.39
C ASP A 343 -11.66 39.32 17.76
N ASP A 344 -12.43 38.99 16.72
CA ASP A 344 -13.41 39.91 16.10
C ASP A 344 -14.70 40.08 16.95
N ALA A 345 -14.87 39.31 18.02
CA ALA A 345 -15.99 39.51 18.93
C ALA A 345 -15.90 40.91 19.58
N PRO A 346 -16.96 41.74 19.54
CA PRO A 346 -16.88 43.19 19.66
C PRO A 346 -16.60 43.76 21.08
N ASN A 347 -15.82 43.08 21.91
CA ASN A 347 -15.71 43.43 23.33
C ASN A 347 -14.75 44.57 23.69
N ASP A 348 -13.89 45.07 22.81
CA ASP A 348 -13.24 46.38 23.03
C ASP A 348 -12.61 46.94 21.75
N LYS A 349 -13.35 47.78 21.01
CA LYS A 349 -12.89 48.41 19.76
C LYS A 349 -11.97 49.61 20.01
N SER A 350 -10.85 49.38 20.68
CA SER A 350 -9.83 50.39 20.90
C SER A 350 -8.47 49.85 20.44
N SER A 351 -8.04 50.28 19.26
CA SER A 351 -6.66 50.19 18.77
C SER A 351 -6.21 48.87 18.10
N CYS A 352 -6.64 48.64 16.86
CA CYS A 352 -5.87 47.84 15.90
C CYS A 352 -5.67 48.63 14.60
N MET A 353 -4.41 48.78 14.17
CA MET A 353 -4.04 49.52 12.98
C MET A 353 -4.50 48.78 11.72
N SER A 354 -5.58 49.26 11.11
CA SER A 354 -6.00 48.87 9.76
C SER A 354 -5.12 49.58 8.73
N PHE A 355 -4.38 48.84 7.91
CA PHE A 355 -3.84 49.38 6.66
C PHE A 355 -4.99 49.47 5.65
N SER A 356 -5.34 50.70 5.26
CA SER A 356 -6.40 51.01 4.31
C SER A 356 -5.76 51.34 2.96
N ALA A 357 -5.87 50.44 1.98
CA ALA A 357 -5.65 50.78 0.58
C ALA A 357 -7.00 51.22 -0.01
N ASP A 358 -7.04 52.43 -0.56
CA ASP A 358 -8.26 53.05 -1.08
C ASP A 358 -8.47 52.60 -2.54
N ILE A 359 -9.47 51.73 -2.77
CA ILE A 359 -9.90 51.28 -4.09
C ILE A 359 -11.41 51.46 -4.15
N ASP A 360 -11.86 52.30 -5.09
CA ASP A 360 -13.26 52.52 -5.49
C ASP A 360 -14.28 52.78 -4.36
N GLY A 361 -13.86 53.39 -3.25
CA GLY A 361 -14.78 53.85 -2.19
C GLY A 361 -15.39 52.74 -1.32
N ARG A 362 -14.86 51.51 -1.37
CA ARG A 362 -15.17 50.43 -0.41
C ARG A 362 -13.89 49.91 0.21
N THR A 363 -13.50 50.49 1.34
CA THR A 363 -12.33 50.10 2.12
C THR A 363 -12.54 48.76 2.81
N ALA A 364 -11.92 47.69 2.28
CA ALA A 364 -11.76 46.42 2.97
C ALA A 364 -10.31 46.33 3.48
N SER A 365 -10.10 46.56 4.78
CA SER A 365 -8.80 46.31 5.41
C SER A 365 -8.58 44.80 5.54
N VAL A 366 -7.70 44.23 4.71
CA VAL A 366 -7.33 42.82 4.82
C VAL A 366 -6.22 42.69 5.86
N HIS A 367 -6.55 42.08 7.00
CA HIS A 367 -5.60 41.74 8.05
C HIS A 367 -4.54 40.74 7.53
N LEU A 368 -3.25 41.06 7.65
CA LEU A 368 -2.10 40.19 7.31
C LEU A 368 -2.25 38.71 7.79
N PRO A 369 -2.75 38.42 9.02
CA PRO A 369 -3.03 37.06 9.48
C PRO A 369 -3.94 36.24 8.57
N PHE A 370 -4.83 36.92 7.83
CA PHE A 370 -5.79 36.28 6.96
C PHE A 370 -5.15 35.75 5.66
N LEU A 371 -4.18 36.51 5.14
CA LEU A 371 -3.42 36.13 3.95
C LEU A 371 -2.67 34.82 4.18
N ASP A 372 -2.07 34.68 5.37
CA ASP A 372 -1.32 33.48 5.77
C ASP A 372 -2.22 32.23 5.78
N VAL A 373 -3.45 32.34 6.30
CA VAL A 373 -4.43 31.24 6.28
C VAL A 373 -4.82 30.87 4.85
N CYS A 374 -4.95 31.85 3.95
CA CYS A 374 -5.22 31.60 2.53
C CYS A 374 -4.10 30.83 1.86
N TYR A 375 -2.85 31.27 2.04
CA TYR A 375 -1.69 30.57 1.53
C TYR A 375 -1.59 29.15 2.06
N GLU A 376 -1.85 28.96 3.35
CA GLU A 376 -1.80 27.66 3.99
C GLU A 376 -2.88 26.71 3.48
N ALA A 377 -4.10 27.20 3.25
CA ALA A 377 -5.17 26.40 2.66
C ALA A 377 -4.85 25.96 1.22
N VAL A 378 -4.33 26.87 0.40
CA VAL A 378 -3.86 26.56 -0.96
C VAL A 378 -2.72 25.55 -0.93
N ARG A 379 -1.81 25.66 0.04
CA ARG A 379 -0.72 24.70 0.25
C ARG A 379 -1.26 23.32 0.60
N ILE A 380 -2.22 23.22 1.53
CA ILE A 380 -2.87 21.96 1.89
C ILE A 380 -3.54 21.33 0.66
N TYR A 381 -4.28 22.11 -0.12
CA TYR A 381 -4.92 21.63 -1.34
C TYR A 381 -3.89 21.04 -2.31
N ARG A 382 -2.83 21.80 -2.64
CA ARG A 382 -1.78 21.37 -3.57
C ARG A 382 -0.97 20.16 -3.07
N THR A 383 -0.83 20.01 -1.75
CA THR A 383 0.00 18.95 -1.15
C THR A 383 -0.79 17.66 -0.96
N PHE A 384 -2.03 17.75 -0.49
CA PHE A 384 -2.80 16.60 0.00
C PHE A 384 -4.06 16.29 -0.79
N ILE A 385 -4.67 17.26 -1.48
CA ILE A 385 -6.00 17.05 -2.08
C ILE A 385 -5.92 16.86 -3.60
N ARG A 386 -5.12 17.69 -4.25
CA ARG A 386 -5.05 17.78 -5.71
C ARG A 386 -4.64 16.45 -6.35
N ASP A 387 -5.20 16.16 -7.52
CA ASP A 387 -4.86 14.95 -8.27
C ASP A 387 -3.38 14.91 -8.64
N GLY A 388 -2.71 13.82 -8.27
CA GLY A 388 -1.28 13.67 -8.50
C GLY A 388 -0.40 14.44 -7.50
N SER A 389 -0.99 15.03 -6.45
CA SER A 389 -0.21 15.66 -5.38
C SER A 389 0.72 14.65 -4.70
N PRO A 390 1.88 15.09 -4.19
CA PRO A 390 2.88 14.18 -3.63
C PRO A 390 2.40 13.45 -2.39
N CYS A 391 1.42 13.99 -1.67
CA CYS A 391 0.85 13.41 -0.47
C CYS A 391 -0.66 13.29 -0.59
N GLN A 392 -1.16 12.95 -1.78
CA GLN A 392 -2.58 12.83 -2.03
C GLN A 392 -3.23 11.88 -1.01
N VAL A 393 -4.13 12.42 -0.18
CA VAL A 393 -4.89 11.61 0.77
C VAL A 393 -6.02 10.88 0.06
N ASN A 394 -6.34 9.68 0.53
CA ASN A 394 -7.38 8.86 -0.08
C ASN A 394 -8.77 9.30 0.40
N LEU A 395 -9.44 10.14 -0.38
CA LEU A 395 -10.78 10.66 -0.09
C LEU A 395 -11.85 10.06 -1.01
N PRO A 396 -13.10 9.92 -0.53
CA PRO A 396 -14.25 9.66 -1.40
C PRO A 396 -14.32 10.69 -2.54
N PHE A 397 -14.75 10.23 -3.72
CA PHE A 397 -14.79 11.06 -4.93
C PHE A 397 -15.62 12.33 -4.73
N ASP A 398 -16.77 12.24 -4.07
CA ASP A 398 -17.65 13.40 -3.82
C ASP A 398 -17.00 14.44 -2.90
N VAL A 399 -16.20 14.01 -1.91
CA VAL A 399 -15.48 14.90 -1.00
C VAL A 399 -14.33 15.59 -1.73
N SER A 400 -13.54 14.84 -2.51
CA SER A 400 -12.43 15.40 -3.27
C SER A 400 -12.89 16.30 -4.41
N ASP A 401 -13.98 15.96 -5.09
CA ASP A 401 -14.58 16.76 -6.17
C ASP A 401 -15.11 18.10 -5.64
N ARG A 402 -15.83 18.11 -4.53
CA ARG A 402 -16.27 19.36 -3.87
C ARG A 402 -15.09 20.26 -3.47
N LEU A 403 -14.00 19.68 -2.97
CA LEU A 403 -12.80 20.45 -2.65
C LEU A 403 -12.15 21.00 -3.93
N ARG A 404 -12.05 20.21 -4.99
CA ARG A 404 -11.51 20.66 -6.29
C ARG A 404 -12.34 21.77 -6.91
N GLU A 405 -13.66 21.69 -6.86
CA GLU A 405 -14.55 22.75 -7.32
C GLU A 405 -14.30 24.06 -6.56
N ARG A 406 -14.16 23.99 -5.22
CA ARG A 406 -13.82 25.15 -4.39
C ARG A 406 -12.44 25.73 -4.69
N PHE A 407 -11.48 24.89 -5.08
CA PHE A 407 -10.12 25.30 -5.41
C PHE A 407 -9.84 25.39 -6.92
N ALA A 408 -10.87 25.36 -7.79
CA ALA A 408 -10.69 25.34 -9.24
C ALA A 408 -9.90 26.57 -9.75
N PHE A 409 -10.01 27.70 -9.06
CA PHE A 409 -9.23 28.90 -9.35
C PHE A 409 -7.72 28.70 -9.16
N VAL A 410 -7.30 27.84 -8.22
CA VAL A 410 -5.88 27.54 -7.94
C VAL A 410 -5.27 26.71 -9.07
N ASP A 411 -6.03 25.77 -9.62
CA ASP A 411 -5.55 24.93 -10.72
C ASP A 411 -5.33 25.76 -11.99
N GLY A 412 -6.15 26.78 -12.21
CA GLY A 412 -5.96 27.75 -13.31
C GLY A 412 -4.79 28.73 -13.13
N MET A 413 -4.09 28.70 -11.99
CA MET A 413 -2.91 29.56 -11.73
C MET A 413 -1.57 28.91 -12.05
N GLU A 414 -1.52 27.60 -12.31
CA GLU A 414 -0.25 26.89 -12.52
C GLU A 414 0.53 27.30 -13.77
N GLU A 415 -0.12 27.91 -14.76
CA GLU A 415 0.56 28.41 -15.96
C GLU A 415 1.37 29.70 -15.71
N TYR A 416 1.27 30.32 -14.52
CA TYR A 416 2.03 31.53 -14.21
C TYR A 416 3.16 31.22 -13.24
N PRO A 417 4.43 31.24 -13.70
CA PRO A 417 5.55 31.16 -12.79
C PRO A 417 5.45 32.30 -11.78
N VAL A 418 5.42 31.95 -10.50
CA VAL A 418 5.45 32.90 -9.37
C VAL A 418 6.74 33.75 -9.40
N ASP A 419 7.71 33.37 -10.23
CA ASP A 419 8.97 34.05 -10.52
C ASP A 419 8.89 35.31 -11.39
N MET A 420 7.70 35.80 -11.76
CA MET A 420 7.62 37.19 -12.24
C MET A 420 7.87 38.15 -11.08
N ALA A 421 9.16 38.38 -10.84
CA ALA A 421 9.67 39.54 -10.13
C ALA A 421 8.86 40.73 -10.59
N ILE A 422 8.26 41.42 -9.62
CA ILE A 422 7.62 42.70 -9.84
C ILE A 422 8.71 43.60 -10.42
N ASP A 423 8.74 43.71 -11.75
CA ASP A 423 9.55 44.70 -12.42
C ASP A 423 8.85 46.03 -12.14
N GLU A 424 9.31 46.72 -11.09
CA GLU A 424 8.77 48.00 -10.60
C GLU A 424 8.77 49.10 -11.69
N ARG A 425 9.28 48.83 -12.90
CA ARG A 425 9.47 49.82 -13.97
C ARG A 425 8.44 49.76 -15.11
N CYS A 426 7.45 48.87 -15.09
CA CYS A 426 6.40 48.85 -16.13
C CYS A 426 5.01 49.27 -15.62
N PRO A 427 4.51 50.48 -15.96
CA PRO A 427 3.17 50.93 -15.60
C PRO A 427 2.04 50.35 -16.47
N SER A 428 2.24 49.19 -17.11
CA SER A 428 1.19 48.55 -17.90
C SER A 428 0.33 47.65 -17.01
N VAL A 429 -0.87 48.15 -16.67
CA VAL A 429 -2.04 47.45 -16.10
C VAL A 429 -1.82 45.96 -15.89
N ASP A 430 -1.41 45.62 -14.67
CA ASP A 430 -1.03 44.26 -14.27
C ASP A 430 -2.29 43.38 -14.17
N LYS A 431 -2.68 42.77 -15.29
CA LYS A 431 -3.74 41.75 -15.34
C LYS A 431 -3.46 40.58 -14.38
N GLY A 432 -2.20 40.38 -13.97
CA GLY A 432 -1.80 39.41 -12.96
C GLY A 432 -2.18 39.84 -11.54
N ALA A 433 -2.07 41.14 -11.21
CA ALA A 433 -2.47 41.67 -9.91
C ALA A 433 -3.98 41.53 -9.68
N ALA A 434 -4.81 41.91 -10.65
CA ALA A 434 -6.26 41.76 -10.54
C ALA A 434 -6.70 40.29 -10.39
N LYS A 435 -6.00 39.35 -11.06
CA LYS A 435 -6.31 37.92 -10.97
C LYS A 435 -5.86 37.32 -9.62
N ARG A 436 -4.75 37.81 -9.04
CA ARG A 436 -4.29 37.46 -7.68
C ARG A 436 -5.24 38.00 -6.62
N GLU A 437 -5.65 39.26 -6.75
CA GLU A 437 -6.58 39.91 -5.83
C GLU A 437 -7.95 39.23 -5.84
N HIS A 438 -8.49 38.92 -7.03
CA HIS A 438 -9.75 38.20 -7.14
C HIS A 438 -9.69 36.79 -6.54
N ALA A 439 -8.56 36.09 -6.72
CA ALA A 439 -8.36 34.78 -6.10
C ALA A 439 -8.19 34.85 -4.58
N MET A 440 -7.60 35.93 -4.06
CA MET A 440 -7.53 36.19 -2.62
C MET A 440 -8.90 36.49 -2.04
N ILE A 441 -9.73 37.27 -2.72
CA ILE A 441 -11.12 37.54 -2.30
C ILE A 441 -11.95 36.24 -2.32
N LEU A 442 -11.76 35.39 -3.33
CA LEU A 442 -12.45 34.10 -3.41
C LEU A 442 -11.99 33.14 -2.31
N ALA A 443 -10.68 33.03 -2.10
CA ALA A 443 -10.09 32.27 -0.99
C ALA A 443 -10.61 32.80 0.36
N ALA A 444 -10.79 34.12 0.47
CA ALA A 444 -11.28 34.75 1.66
C ALA A 444 -12.69 34.29 2.05
N ASN A 445 -13.60 34.30 1.07
CA ASN A 445 -14.98 33.86 1.27
C ASN A 445 -15.08 32.38 1.61
N ILE A 446 -14.18 31.56 1.06
CA ILE A 446 -14.14 30.12 1.33
C ILE A 446 -13.57 29.84 2.74
N LEU A 447 -12.61 30.63 3.20
CA LEU A 447 -11.94 30.44 4.50
C LEU A 447 -12.64 31.11 5.66
N ALA A 448 -13.53 32.08 5.39
CA ALA A 448 -14.38 32.68 6.40
C ALA A 448 -15.18 31.64 7.19
N ASP A 449 -15.49 30.48 6.58
CA ASP A 449 -16.22 29.42 7.28
C ASP A 449 -15.32 28.57 8.21
N GLY A 450 -14.01 28.50 7.97
CA GLY A 450 -13.07 27.65 8.72
C GLY A 450 -13.33 26.14 8.60
N THR A 451 -14.43 25.74 7.98
CA THR A 451 -14.95 24.36 7.84
C THR A 451 -14.56 23.71 6.52
N ILE A 452 -13.75 24.40 5.70
CA ILE A 452 -13.48 24.01 4.30
C ILE A 452 -12.98 22.56 4.18
N PHE A 453 -12.20 22.09 5.15
CA PHE A 453 -11.61 20.75 5.15
C PHE A 453 -12.36 19.76 6.05
N ASP A 454 -13.46 20.12 6.71
CA ASP A 454 -14.09 19.29 7.76
C ASP A 454 -14.53 17.92 7.26
N ALA A 455 -15.17 17.88 6.10
CA ALA A 455 -15.59 16.62 5.49
C ALA A 455 -14.39 15.72 5.17
N ALA A 456 -13.33 16.27 4.57
CA ALA A 456 -12.11 15.51 4.28
C ALA A 456 -11.37 15.09 5.55
N LEU A 457 -11.36 15.95 6.58
CA LEU A 457 -10.75 15.65 7.88
C LEU A 457 -11.46 14.48 8.55
N HIS A 458 -12.80 14.48 8.55
CA HIS A 458 -13.59 13.37 9.07
C HIS A 458 -13.24 12.05 8.36
N GLU A 459 -13.23 12.04 7.02
CA GLU A 459 -12.90 10.85 6.23
C GLU A 459 -11.47 10.34 6.50
N VAL A 460 -10.50 11.25 6.62
CA VAL A 460 -9.10 10.87 6.89
C VAL A 460 -8.93 10.32 8.31
N VAL A 461 -9.60 10.89 9.31
CA VAL A 461 -9.59 10.36 10.68
C VAL A 461 -10.25 8.99 10.71
N GLU A 462 -11.38 8.82 10.05
CA GLU A 462 -12.08 7.55 9.96
C GLU A 462 -11.21 6.49 9.27
N LEU A 463 -10.52 6.85 8.18
CA LEU A 463 -9.57 6.00 7.49
C LEU A 463 -8.42 5.58 8.41
N MET A 464 -7.77 6.53 9.10
CA MET A 464 -6.69 6.23 10.04
C MET A 464 -7.17 5.36 11.21
N SER A 465 -8.37 5.60 11.72
CA SER A 465 -8.98 4.82 12.80
C SER A 465 -9.27 3.38 12.38
N LYS A 466 -9.76 3.16 11.15
CA LYS A 466 -10.09 1.84 10.63
C LYS A 466 -8.86 1.05 10.18
N ASP A 467 -7.80 1.72 9.72
CA ASP A 467 -6.67 1.07 9.06
C ASP A 467 -5.37 1.17 9.86
N SER A 468 -4.87 2.38 10.11
CA SER A 468 -3.56 2.59 10.74
C SER A 468 -3.56 2.35 12.25
N LEU A 469 -4.63 2.75 12.95
CA LEU A 469 -4.71 2.65 14.40
C LEU A 469 -4.65 1.19 14.91
N PRO A 470 -5.38 0.21 14.33
CA PRO A 470 -5.27 -1.19 14.73
C PRO A 470 -3.84 -1.74 14.56
N ARG A 471 -3.14 -1.33 13.49
CA ARG A 471 -1.73 -1.73 13.28
C ARG A 471 -0.80 -1.09 14.30
N PHE A 472 -1.01 0.18 14.63
CA PHE A 472 -0.28 0.85 15.70
C PHE A 472 -0.45 0.10 17.03
N LYS A 473 -1.69 -0.24 17.38
CA LYS A 473 -2.02 -1.03 18.58
C LYS A 473 -1.46 -2.44 18.57
N ALA A 474 -1.25 -3.03 17.40
CA ALA A 474 -0.59 -4.34 17.28
C ALA A 474 0.91 -4.29 17.60
N THR A 475 1.53 -3.10 17.59
CA THR A 475 2.92 -2.93 18.05
C THR A 475 2.98 -2.84 19.57
N THR A 476 4.01 -3.44 20.20
CA THR A 476 4.17 -3.39 21.67
C THR A 476 4.20 -1.95 22.20
N SER A 477 4.87 -1.04 21.50
CA SER A 477 4.93 0.38 21.88
C SER A 477 3.59 1.10 21.72
N GLY A 478 2.90 0.86 20.60
CA GLY A 478 1.63 1.53 20.33
C GLY A 478 0.49 1.00 21.19
N GLN A 479 0.49 -0.30 21.50
CA GLN A 479 -0.43 -0.91 22.46
C GLN A 479 -0.29 -0.25 23.84
N LYS A 480 0.95 -0.12 24.33
CA LYS A 480 1.23 0.50 25.62
C LYS A 480 0.72 1.94 25.66
N LEU A 481 1.13 2.78 24.69
CA LEU A 481 0.71 4.18 24.63
C LEU A 481 -0.81 4.34 24.51
N TRP A 482 -1.46 3.48 23.72
CA TRP A 482 -2.91 3.51 23.58
C TRP A 482 -3.63 3.13 24.88
N ASN A 483 -3.14 2.10 25.59
CA ASN A 483 -3.69 1.71 26.88
C ASN A 483 -3.49 2.79 27.94
N ASP A 484 -2.30 3.40 28.00
CA ASP A 484 -2.00 4.51 28.90
C ASP A 484 -2.97 5.69 28.66
N PHE A 485 -3.23 6.02 27.39
CA PHE A 485 -4.22 7.03 27.01
C PHE A 485 -5.65 6.67 27.45
N LEU A 486 -6.08 5.42 27.24
CA LEU A 486 -7.41 4.97 27.65
C LEU A 486 -7.59 4.99 29.18
N ILE A 487 -6.55 4.66 29.94
CA ILE A 487 -6.56 4.75 31.40
C ILE A 487 -6.77 6.22 31.81
N GLY A 488 -6.00 7.15 31.25
CA GLY A 488 -6.15 8.58 31.56
C GLY A 488 -7.52 9.16 31.18
N GLN A 489 -8.10 8.74 30.05
CA GLN A 489 -9.47 9.12 29.68
C GLN A 489 -10.52 8.58 30.65
N ASN A 490 -10.36 7.34 31.11
CA ASN A 490 -11.26 6.76 32.10
C ASN A 490 -11.14 7.48 33.45
N GLU A 491 -9.93 7.78 33.91
CA GLU A 491 -9.69 8.55 35.14
C GLU A 491 -10.34 9.93 35.07
N LEU A 492 -10.16 10.66 33.96
CA LEU A 492 -10.83 11.95 33.73
C LEU A 492 -12.35 11.81 33.73
N SER A 493 -12.89 10.76 33.12
CA SER A 493 -14.35 10.54 33.09
C SER A 493 -14.94 10.25 34.47
N ILE A 494 -14.21 9.55 35.34
CA ILE A 494 -14.61 9.29 36.74
C ILE A 494 -14.60 10.60 37.52
N LEU A 495 -13.50 11.37 37.44
CA LEU A 495 -13.37 12.65 38.13
C LEU A 495 -14.43 13.67 37.68
N MET A 496 -14.74 13.73 36.38
CA MET A 496 -15.78 14.64 35.86
C MET A 496 -17.20 14.15 36.14
N GLY A 497 -17.43 12.83 36.14
CA GLY A 497 -18.70 12.23 36.50
C GLY A 497 -19.09 12.54 37.95
N ASP A 498 -18.13 12.48 38.87
CA ASP A 498 -18.33 12.85 40.26
C ASP A 498 -18.63 14.35 40.43
N LEU A 499 -18.05 15.21 39.59
CA LEU A 499 -18.35 16.65 39.56
C LEU A 499 -19.76 16.97 39.06
N HIS A 500 -20.27 16.22 38.08
CA HIS A 500 -21.67 16.33 37.66
C HIS A 500 -22.65 15.78 38.71
N HIS A 501 -22.26 14.75 39.48
CA HIS A 501 -23.09 14.26 40.58
C HIS A 501 -23.06 15.18 41.82
N MET A 502 -21.95 15.86 42.11
CA MET A 502 -21.89 16.83 43.21
C MET A 502 -22.75 18.08 42.96
N HIS A 503 -22.89 18.54 41.71
CA HIS A 503 -23.75 19.68 41.40
C HIS A 503 -25.26 19.39 41.46
N VAL A 504 -25.66 18.11 41.54
CA VAL A 504 -27.08 17.71 41.63
C VAL A 504 -27.53 17.50 43.09
N LEU A 505 -26.61 17.49 44.06
CA LEU A 505 -26.93 17.27 45.48
C LEU A 505 -27.11 18.54 46.32
N GLU A 506 -26.99 19.74 45.73
CA GLU A 506 -27.29 21.00 46.42
C GLU A 506 -28.37 21.78 45.65
N ILE A 507 -29.62 21.58 46.04
CA ILE A 507 -30.61 22.60 46.44
C ILE A 507 -31.85 21.80 46.90
N PRO A 508 -32.02 21.55 48.20
CA PRO A 508 -33.36 21.33 48.75
C PRO A 508 -34.06 22.69 48.69
N THR A 509 -34.86 22.93 47.65
CA THR A 509 -35.90 23.95 47.67
C THR A 509 -36.99 23.51 48.65
N GLN A 510 -36.77 23.74 49.94
CA GLN A 510 -37.85 23.91 50.90
C GLN A 510 -38.07 25.41 51.09
N LEU A 511 -39.10 25.90 50.40
CA LEU A 511 -39.86 27.10 50.74
C LEU A 511 -41.28 26.66 51.06
#